data_AF-A0A139WWT7-F1
#
_entry.id   AF-A0A139WWT7-F1
#
_cell.length_a   1.000
_cell.length_b   1.000
_cell.length_c   1.000
_cell.angle_alpha   90.00
_cell.angle_beta   90.00
_cell.angle_gamma   90.00
#
_symmetry.space_group_name_H-M   'P 1'
#
loop_
_entity.id
_entity.type
_entity.pdbx_description
1 polymer ?
#
loop_
_entity_poly.entity_id
_entity_poly.type
_entity_poly.pdbx_seq_one_letter_code
_entity_poly.pdbx_strand_id
1 'polypeptide(L)' 'MAEMIAIPAELTCFKLPDAVQQRLQYLLARQDAGEELTLTEQQEAEGLVELAEFLSLIQLKSQQI' A
#
# COMPACT_ATOMS: atom_id res chain seq x y z
N MET A 1 16.55 -17.64 -16.54
CA MET A 1 16.80 -16.28 -17.07
C MET A 1 15.75 -15.39 -16.42
N ALA A 2 16.14 -14.57 -15.44
CA ALA A 2 15.22 -13.66 -14.79
C ALA A 2 15.08 -12.43 -15.70
N GLU A 3 13.88 -12.16 -16.22
CA GLU A 3 13.58 -10.90 -16.88
C GLU A 3 13.74 -9.78 -15.86
N MET A 4 14.74 -8.93 -16.06
CA MET A 4 14.90 -7.72 -15.27
C MET A 4 13.85 -6.72 -15.73
N ILE A 5 12.77 -6.60 -14.96
CA ILE A 5 11.77 -5.56 -15.16
C ILE A 5 12.44 -4.24 -14.74
N ALA A 6 12.77 -3.39 -15.71
CA ALA A 6 13.18 -2.02 -15.45
C ALA A 6 11.96 -1.26 -14.90
N ILE A 7 12.08 -0.69 -13.71
CA ILE A 7 11.03 0.15 -13.12
C ILE A 7 11.11 1.53 -13.80
N PRO A 8 10.07 1.97 -14.53
CA PRO A 8 10.03 3.31 -15.09
C PRO A 8 10.17 4.36 -13.98
N ALA A 9 10.92 5.43 -14.23
CA ALA A 9 11.17 6.49 -13.25
C ALA A 9 9.87 7.16 -12.77
N GLU A 10 8.82 7.12 -13.57
CA GLU A 10 7.51 7.66 -13.26
C GLU A 10 6.80 6.87 -12.14
N LEU A 11 7.10 5.57 -12.00
CA LEU A 11 6.52 4.72 -10.93
C LEU A 11 7.12 5.01 -9.55
N THR A 12 8.25 5.70 -9.49
CA THR A 12 8.92 6.07 -8.22
C THR A 12 8.15 7.12 -7.43
N CYS A 13 7.38 7.95 -8.15
CA CYS A 13 6.52 8.95 -7.57
C CYS A 13 5.13 8.40 -7.25
N PHE A 14 4.87 7.13 -7.59
CA PHE A 14 3.58 6.52 -7.34
C PHE A 14 3.42 6.28 -5.84
N LYS A 15 2.49 7.03 -5.26
CA LYS A 15 2.06 6.94 -3.86
C LYS A 15 0.61 6.49 -3.84
N LEU A 16 0.19 5.94 -2.71
CA LEU A 16 -1.23 5.72 -2.48
C LEU A 16 -1.96 7.07 -2.59
N PRO A 17 -3.02 7.20 -3.40
CA PRO A 17 -3.79 8.44 -3.48
C PRO A 17 -4.32 8.84 -2.10
N ASP A 18 -4.38 10.15 -1.81
CA ASP A 18 -4.70 10.65 -0.48
C ASP A 18 -6.00 10.08 0.11
N ALA A 19 -7.07 9.98 -0.70
CA ALA A 19 -8.34 9.41 -0.26
C ALA A 19 -8.22 7.92 0.13
N VAL A 20 -7.38 7.17 -0.58
CA VAL A 20 -7.11 5.75 -0.31
C VAL A 20 -6.24 5.61 0.94
N GLN A 21 -5.24 6.47 1.10
CA GLN A 21 -4.40 6.56 2.29
C GLN A 21 -5.23 6.84 3.55
N GLN A 22 -6.17 7.80 3.45
CA GLN A 22 -7.10 8.12 4.53
C GLN A 22 -8.02 6.96 4.87
N ARG A 23 -8.50 6.22 3.86
CA ARG A 23 -9.33 5.03 4.09
C ARG A 23 -8.57 3.93 4.81
N LEU A 24 -7.34 3.65 4.40
CA LEU A 24 -6.46 2.70 5.08
C LEU A 24 -6.22 3.12 6.54
N GLN A 25 -5.84 4.37 6.78
CA GLN A 25 -5.62 4.88 8.14
C GLN A 25 -6.86 4.78 9.02
N TYR A 26 -8.04 5.07 8.47
CA TYR A 26 -9.30 4.93 9.18
C TYR A 26 -9.57 3.49 9.61
N LEU A 27 -9.35 2.51 8.72
CA LEU A 27 -9.57 1.09 9.03
C LEU A 27 -8.58 0.58 10.10
N LEU A 28 -7.30 0.93 9.98
CA LEU A 28 -6.28 0.56 10.96
C LEU A 28 -6.54 1.20 12.33
N ALA A 29 -6.92 2.48 12.36
CA ALA A 29 -7.25 3.16 13.62
C ALA A 29 -8.42 2.50 14.36
N ARG A 30 -9.41 1.99 13.62
CA ARG A 30 -10.53 1.23 14.21
C ARG A 30 -10.09 -0.13 14.76
N GLN A 31 -9.20 -0.84 14.06
CA GLN A 31 -8.61 -2.07 14.59
C GLN A 31 -7.80 -1.82 15.86
N ASP A 32 -6.97 -0.77 15.87
CA ASP A 32 -6.16 -0.37 17.04
C ASP A 32 -7.04 0.03 18.23
N ALA A 33 -8.20 0.65 17.97
CA ALA A 33 -9.21 0.96 18.98
C ALA A 33 -9.99 -0.26 19.48
N GLY A 34 -9.80 -1.44 18.87
CA GLY A 34 -10.54 -2.66 19.19
C GLY A 34 -11.98 -2.67 18.68
N GLU A 35 -12.32 -1.81 17.72
CA GLU A 35 -13.63 -1.82 17.08
C GLU A 35 -13.78 -3.02 16.14
N GLU A 36 -14.97 -3.63 16.12
CA GLU A 36 -15.25 -4.69 15.16
C GLU A 36 -15.35 -4.11 13.74
N LEU A 37 -14.47 -4.59 12.87
CA LEU A 37 -14.58 -4.42 11.43
C LEU A 37 -15.42 -5.55 10.85
N THR A 38 -16.28 -5.22 9.88
CA THR A 38 -16.94 -6.23 9.05
C THR A 38 -15.90 -7.04 8.25
N LEU A 39 -16.28 -8.24 7.79
CA LEU A 39 -15.40 -9.07 6.95
C LEU A 39 -14.89 -8.29 5.73
N THR A 40 -15.76 -7.50 5.09
CA THR A 40 -15.40 -6.68 3.93
C THR A 40 -14.40 -5.58 4.29
N GLU A 41 -14.57 -4.92 5.44
CA GLU A 41 -13.62 -3.90 5.91
C GLU A 41 -12.26 -4.50 6.29
N GLN A 42 -12.24 -5.72 6.83
CA GLN A 42 -10.98 -6.44 7.12
C GLN A 42 -10.23 -6.78 5.83
N GLN A 43 -10.95 -7.30 4.82
CA GLN A 43 -10.38 -7.57 3.50
C GLN A 43 -9.91 -6.29 2.79
N GLU A 44 -10.67 -5.20 2.93
CA GLU A 44 -10.28 -3.89 2.42
C GLU A 44 -8.98 -3.41 3.08
N ALA A 45 -8.88 -3.51 4.41
CA ALA A 45 -7.67 -3.13 5.14
C ALA A 45 -6.46 -3.96 4.71
N GLU A 46 -6.61 -5.29 4.63
CA GLU A 46 -5.55 -6.21 4.20
C GLU A 46 -5.03 -5.87 2.80
N GLY A 47 -5.93 -5.70 1.83
CA GLY A 47 -5.54 -5.34 0.46
C GLY A 47 -4.91 -3.95 0.35
N LEU A 48 -5.37 -2.99 1.15
CA LEU A 48 -4.78 -1.65 1.18
C LEU A 48 -3.38 -1.63 1.83
N VAL A 49 -3.15 -2.46 2.86
CA VAL A 49 -1.81 -2.66 3.45
C VAL A 49 -0.87 -3.28 2.41
N GLU A 50 -1.26 -4.37 1.76
CA GLU A 50 -0.45 -5.04 0.74
C GLU A 50 -0.06 -4.07 -0.38
N LEU A 51 -1.00 -3.25 -0.85
CA LEU A 51 -0.74 -2.25 -1.87
C LEU A 51 0.25 -1.17 -1.39
N ALA A 52 0.11 -0.68 -0.16
CA ALA A 52 1.01 0.31 0.41
C ALA A 52 2.44 -0.24 0.59
N GLU A 53 2.57 -1.51 1.00
CA GLU A 53 3.86 -2.20 1.09
C GLU A 53 4.51 -2.36 -0.29
N PHE A 54 3.74 -2.81 -1.28
CA PHE A 54 4.23 -2.97 -2.65
C PHE A 54 4.75 -1.65 -3.23
N LEU A 55 4.01 -0.54 -3.07
CA LEU A 55 4.46 0.77 -3.52
C LEU A 55 5.72 1.24 -2.78
N SER A 56 5.83 0.94 -1.48
CA SER A 56 7.03 1.24 -0.70
C SER A 56 8.25 0.46 -1.21
N LEU A 57 8.08 -0.82 -1.58
CA LEU A 57 9.12 -1.62 -2.20
C LEU A 57 9.58 -1.07 -3.55
N ILE A 58 8.65 -0.63 -4.40
CA ILE A 58 8.97 0.03 -5.69
C ILE A 58 9.82 1.29 -5.45
N GLN A 59 9.43 2.13 -4.49
CA GLN A 59 10.17 3.35 -4.15
C GLN A 59 11.59 3.04 -3.68
N LEU A 60 11.75 2.04 -2.80
CA LEU A 60 13.06 1.63 -2.29
C LEU A 60 13.97 1.07 -3.40
N LYS A 61 13.42 0.22 -4.28
CA LYS A 61 14.18 -0.38 -5.38
C LYS A 61 14.62 0.66 -6.41
N SER A 62 13.84 1.70 -6.61
CA SER A 62 14.25 2.74 -7.56
C SER A 62 15.27 3.74 -7.03
N GLN A 63 15.42 3.88 -5.71
CA GLN A 63 16.48 4.71 -5.13
C GLN A 63 17.86 4.02 -5.16
N GLN A 64 17.90 2.71 -5.46
CA GLN A 64 19.12 1.90 -5.51
C GLN A 64 19.75 1.81 -6.91
N ILE A 65 19.29 2.63 -7.88
CA ILE A 65 19.80 2.70 -9.26
C ILE A 65 20.59 3.98 -9.45
#